data_AF-V2WP11-F1
#
_entry.id   AF-V2WP11-F1
#
_cell.length_a   1.000
_cell.length_b   1.000
_cell.length_c   1.000
_cell.angle_alpha   90.00
_cell.angle_beta   90.00
_cell.angle_gamma   90.00
#
_symmetry.space_group_name_H-M   'P 1'
#
loop_
_entity.id
_entity.type
_entity.pdbx_description
1 polymer ?
#
loop_
_entity_poly.entity_id
_entity_poly.type
_entity_poly.pdbx_seq_one_letter_code
_entity_poly.pdbx_strand_id
1 'polypeptide(L)'
;MTDGPGEFWKNDKTDLLLTFNPEAEKVSWIDFVEGFKTSFKPLDTALEAQLKLQDLKMKERADEYTYQFSYLAKQTRYNNAAQIIVFKQGLPKSLVLKIMTRPEGMPTNIKDWMNATILFDESYKQAQEYGRTWNEDNGRKPNQNFRKKEEVAIKQISEIDRKEYMVKGLCFCCGRGGH
;
A
#
# COMPACT_ATOMS: atom_id res chain seq x y z
N MET A 1 -19.45 -22.54 -17.67
CA MET A 1 -19.66 -22.02 -19.03
C MET A 1 -18.96 -20.69 -19.08
N THR A 2 -17.78 -20.64 -19.68
CA THR A 2 -16.84 -19.51 -19.55
C THR A 2 -16.51 -18.96 -20.91
N ASP A 3 -17.55 -18.69 -21.70
CA ASP A 3 -17.35 -18.06 -23.00
C ASP A 3 -17.43 -16.56 -22.81
N GLY A 4 -16.30 -15.88 -23.04
CA GLY A 4 -16.20 -14.44 -22.83
C GLY A 4 -17.04 -13.64 -23.85
N PRO A 5 -17.22 -12.33 -23.65
CA PRO A 5 -17.91 -11.46 -24.61
C PRO A 5 -17.36 -11.56 -26.05
N GLY A 6 -16.06 -11.88 -26.19
CA GLY A 6 -15.41 -12.14 -27.47
C GLY A 6 -15.88 -13.42 -28.18
N GLU A 7 -16.16 -14.50 -27.45
CA GLU A 7 -16.65 -15.74 -28.03
C GLU A 7 -18.11 -15.63 -28.46
N PHE A 8 -18.95 -14.95 -27.68
CA PHE A 8 -20.31 -14.62 -28.09
C PHE A 8 -20.34 -13.75 -29.34
N TRP A 9 -19.50 -12.70 -29.39
CA TRP A 9 -19.41 -11.83 -30.57
C TRP A 9 -18.92 -12.59 -31.81
N LYS A 10 -17.91 -13.45 -31.65
CA LYS A 10 -17.43 -14.31 -32.73
C LYS A 10 -18.55 -15.20 -33.27
N ASN A 11 -19.26 -15.90 -32.38
CA ASN A 11 -20.31 -16.84 -32.77
C ASN A 11 -21.48 -16.12 -33.49
N ASP A 12 -21.94 -14.96 -32.98
CA ASP A 12 -22.94 -14.11 -33.64
C ASP A 12 -22.54 -13.74 -35.08
N LYS A 13 -21.28 -13.32 -35.28
CA LYS A 13 -20.77 -12.93 -36.60
C LYS A 13 -20.53 -14.11 -37.52
N THR A 14 -20.11 -15.26 -37.01
CA THR A 14 -19.88 -16.45 -37.83
C THR A 14 -21.19 -17.13 -38.22
N ASP A 15 -22.21 -17.14 -37.35
CA ASP A 15 -23.49 -17.78 -37.65
C ASP A 15 -24.20 -17.09 -38.84
N LEU A 16 -24.10 -15.75 -38.93
CA LEU A 16 -24.58 -14.98 -40.09
C LEU A 16 -23.87 -15.33 -41.40
N LEU A 17 -22.57 -15.70 -41.34
CA LEU A 17 -21.78 -16.08 -42.52
C LEU A 17 -21.98 -17.56 -42.90
N LEU A 18 -22.33 -18.41 -41.94
CA LEU A 18 -22.52 -19.85 -42.12
C LEU A 18 -23.96 -20.20 -42.55
N THR A 19 -24.94 -19.36 -42.25
CA THR A 19 -26.24 -19.43 -42.92
C THR A 19 -26.06 -19.09 -44.40
N PHE A 20 -25.98 -20.13 -45.23
CA PHE A 20 -25.83 -20.04 -46.69
C PHE A 20 -27.09 -19.43 -47.33
N ASN A 21 -27.31 -18.14 -47.09
CA ASN A 21 -28.42 -17.37 -47.59
C ASN A 21 -27.95 -16.58 -48.82
N PRO A 22 -28.41 -16.93 -50.04
CA PRO A 22 -28.00 -16.24 -51.27
C PRO A 22 -28.46 -14.77 -51.33
N GLU A 23 -29.39 -14.36 -50.47
CA GLU A 23 -29.88 -12.98 -50.32
C GLU A 23 -29.21 -12.22 -49.15
N ALA A 24 -28.38 -12.89 -48.34
CA ALA A 24 -27.70 -12.22 -47.23
C ALA A 24 -26.67 -11.21 -47.74
N GLU A 25 -26.65 -10.06 -47.09
CA GLU A 25 -25.67 -9.00 -47.34
C GLU A 25 -24.25 -9.55 -47.18
N LYS A 26 -23.45 -9.48 -48.25
CA LYS A 26 -22.06 -9.92 -48.22
C LYS A 26 -21.28 -8.97 -47.33
N VAL A 27 -21.05 -9.37 -46.08
CA VAL A 27 -20.22 -8.61 -45.15
C VAL A 27 -18.79 -8.53 -45.71
N SER A 28 -18.32 -7.32 -45.99
CA SER A 28 -16.94 -7.14 -46.45
C SER A 28 -15.96 -7.31 -45.28
N TRP A 29 -14.70 -7.64 -45.59
CA TRP A 29 -13.65 -7.69 -44.57
C TRP A 29 -13.49 -6.35 -43.82
N ILE A 30 -13.76 -5.24 -44.49
CA ILE A 30 -13.72 -3.89 -43.90
C ILE A 30 -14.83 -3.74 -42.85
N ASP A 31 -16.07 -4.11 -43.20
CA ASP A 31 -17.22 -4.02 -42.28
C ASP A 31 -17.04 -4.93 -41.06
N PHE A 32 -16.46 -6.12 -41.26
CA PHE A 32 -16.12 -7.03 -40.17
C PHE A 32 -15.11 -6.41 -39.19
N VAL A 33 -14.03 -5.81 -39.70
CA VAL A 33 -13.00 -5.16 -38.88
C VAL A 33 -13.55 -3.92 -38.17
N GLU A 34 -14.38 -3.12 -38.83
CA GLU A 34 -15.05 -1.97 -38.21
C GLU A 34 -16.04 -2.39 -37.13
N GLY A 35 -16.83 -3.44 -37.37
CA GLY A 35 -17.71 -4.04 -36.37
C GLY A 35 -16.92 -4.53 -35.14
N PHE A 36 -15.76 -5.16 -35.36
CA PHE A 36 -14.87 -5.58 -34.27
C PHE A 36 -14.35 -4.39 -33.47
N LYS A 37 -13.79 -3.37 -34.13
CA LYS A 37 -13.27 -2.15 -33.48
C LYS A 37 -14.34 -1.36 -32.73
N THR A 38 -15.58 -1.40 -33.24
CA THR A 38 -16.74 -0.74 -32.61
C THR A 38 -17.19 -1.51 -31.37
N SER A 39 -17.24 -2.84 -31.45
CA SER A 39 -17.69 -3.71 -30.35
C SER A 39 -16.64 -3.83 -29.25
N PHE A 40 -15.36 -3.81 -29.63
CA PHE A 40 -14.20 -3.89 -28.73
C PHE A 40 -13.36 -2.63 -28.83
N LYS A 41 -14.01 -1.46 -28.70
CA LYS A 41 -13.28 -0.19 -28.64
C LYS A 41 -12.27 -0.29 -27.49
N PRO A 42 -10.95 -0.18 -27.76
CA PRO A 42 -9.98 -0.17 -26.68
C PRO A 42 -10.38 0.93 -25.72
N LEU A 43 -10.36 0.64 -24.42
CA LEU A 43 -10.41 1.72 -23.43
C LEU A 43 -9.38 2.76 -23.86
N ASP A 44 -9.71 4.05 -23.76
CA ASP A 44 -8.73 5.11 -24.05
C ASP A 44 -7.43 4.74 -23.32
N THR A 45 -6.33 4.62 -24.07
CA THR A 45 -5.04 4.16 -23.52
C THR A 45 -4.62 5.03 -22.34
N ALA A 46 -5.01 6.31 -22.35
CA ALA A 46 -4.84 7.18 -21.19
C ALA A 46 -5.68 6.72 -20.00
N LEU A 47 -6.98 6.43 -20.19
CA LEU A 47 -7.88 5.96 -19.13
C LEU A 47 -7.43 4.61 -18.56
N GLU A 48 -7.01 3.67 -19.41
CA GLU A 48 -6.49 2.38 -18.96
C GLU A 48 -5.22 2.55 -18.12
N ALA A 49 -4.29 3.40 -18.55
CA ALA A 49 -3.09 3.71 -17.78
C ALA A 49 -3.42 4.40 -16.45
N GLN A 50 -4.44 5.27 -16.42
CA GLN A 50 -4.91 5.91 -15.19
C GLN A 50 -5.46 4.89 -14.19
N LEU A 51 -6.28 3.94 -14.65
CA LEU A 51 -6.80 2.85 -13.81
C LEU A 51 -5.66 1.97 -13.28
N LYS A 52 -4.73 1.57 -14.16
CA LYS A 52 -3.55 0.79 -13.77
C LYS A 52 -2.68 1.52 -12.74
N LEU A 53 -2.55 2.85 -12.83
CA LEU A 53 -1.82 3.64 -11.83
C LEU A 53 -2.50 3.68 -10.47
N GLN A 54 -3.84 3.68 -10.40
CA GLN A 54 -4.56 3.65 -9.13
C GLN A 54 -4.36 2.32 -8.38
N ASP A 55 -4.32 1.23 -9.15
CA ASP A 55 -4.11 -0.13 -8.63
C ASP A 55 -2.63 -0.46 -8.39
N LEU A 56 -1.71 0.32 -8.95
CA LEU A 56 -0.28 0.10 -8.79
C LEU A 56 0.16 0.32 -7.35
N LYS A 57 0.62 -0.74 -6.69
CA LYS A 57 1.22 -0.69 -5.35
C LYS A 57 2.68 -1.13 -5.39
N MET A 58 3.53 -0.42 -4.64
CA MET A 58 4.89 -0.84 -4.38
C MET A 58 4.87 -2.15 -3.58
N LYS A 59 5.58 -3.15 -4.09
CA LYS A 59 5.80 -4.44 -3.44
C LYS A 59 7.13 -4.40 -2.67
N GLU A 60 8.14 -5.10 -3.15
CA GLU A 60 9.43 -5.24 -2.45
C GLU A 60 10.52 -4.30 -2.96
N ARG A 61 10.38 -3.80 -4.19
CA ARG A 61 11.43 -3.07 -4.90
C ARG A 61 10.96 -1.71 -5.35
N ALA A 62 11.57 -0.66 -4.79
CA ALA A 62 11.25 0.72 -5.14
C ALA A 62 11.59 1.03 -6.61
N ASP A 63 12.72 0.54 -7.11
CA ASP A 63 13.18 0.74 -8.49
C ASP A 63 12.18 0.17 -9.49
N GLU A 64 11.71 -1.07 -9.29
CA GLU A 64 10.68 -1.69 -10.13
C GLU A 64 9.37 -0.89 -10.12
N TYR A 65 8.90 -0.50 -8.92
CA TYR A 65 7.70 0.32 -8.77
C TYR A 65 7.84 1.67 -9.51
N THR A 66 8.97 2.36 -9.37
CA THR A 66 9.21 3.64 -10.04
C THR A 66 9.26 3.49 -11.56
N TYR A 67 9.84 2.41 -12.07
CA TYR A 67 9.86 2.10 -13.49
C TYR A 67 8.44 1.88 -14.04
N GLN A 68 7.67 1.00 -13.41
CA GLN A 68 6.28 0.70 -13.79
C GLN A 68 5.40 1.96 -13.75
N PHE A 69 5.51 2.74 -12.68
CA PHE A 69 4.80 4.00 -12.55
C PHE A 69 5.17 4.97 -13.68
N SER A 70 6.47 5.17 -13.95
CA SER A 70 6.93 6.11 -14.98
C SER A 70 6.45 5.72 -16.38
N TYR A 71 6.37 4.42 -16.66
CA TYR A 71 5.89 3.88 -17.92
C TYR A 71 4.40 4.19 -18.15
N LEU A 72 3.57 3.96 -17.13
CA LEU A 72 2.14 4.25 -17.19
C LEU A 72 1.86 5.75 -17.18
N ALA A 73 2.57 6.52 -16.35
CA ALA A 73 2.38 7.97 -16.21
C ALA A 73 2.56 8.71 -17.55
N LYS A 74 3.50 8.29 -18.41
CA LYS A 74 3.68 8.83 -19.76
C LYS A 74 2.42 8.75 -20.64
N GLN A 75 1.52 7.81 -20.36
CA GLN A 75 0.31 7.56 -21.14
C GLN A 75 -0.90 8.36 -20.62
N THR A 76 -0.87 8.81 -19.35
CA THR A 76 -2.03 9.41 -18.65
C THR A 76 -2.27 10.90 -18.88
N ARG A 77 -1.31 11.60 -19.50
CA ARG A 77 -1.26 13.08 -19.64
C ARG A 77 -1.24 13.84 -18.29
N TYR A 78 -0.98 13.16 -17.17
CA TYR A 78 -0.93 13.80 -15.86
C TYR A 78 0.22 14.79 -15.73
N ASN A 79 -0.07 15.94 -15.12
CA ASN A 79 0.96 16.88 -14.69
C ASN A 79 1.68 16.37 -13.43
N ASN A 80 2.79 17.01 -13.05
CA ASN A 80 3.58 16.59 -11.89
C ASN A 80 2.77 16.50 -10.58
N ALA A 81 1.87 17.44 -10.31
CA ALA A 81 1.07 17.43 -9.09
C ALA A 81 0.13 16.21 -9.03
N ALA A 82 -0.55 15.91 -10.14
CA ALA A 82 -1.40 14.72 -10.25
C ALA A 82 -0.57 13.43 -10.12
N GLN A 83 0.59 13.36 -10.78
CA GLN A 83 1.48 12.20 -10.67
C GLN A 83 1.95 11.98 -9.22
N ILE A 84 2.31 13.04 -8.48
CA ILE A 84 2.73 12.92 -7.08
C ILE A 84 1.61 12.36 -6.20
N ILE A 85 0.37 12.80 -6.40
CA ILE A 85 -0.78 12.31 -5.62
C ILE A 85 -0.95 10.80 -5.83
N VAL A 86 -0.96 10.35 -7.09
CA VAL A 86 -1.15 8.93 -7.41
C VAL A 86 0.07 8.11 -6.99
N PHE A 87 1.28 8.63 -7.17
CA PHE A 87 2.51 7.96 -6.73
C PHE A 87 2.52 7.71 -5.22
N LYS A 88 2.10 8.68 -4.41
CA LYS A 88 1.97 8.52 -2.95
C LYS A 88 0.97 7.43 -2.57
N GLN A 89 -0.12 7.27 -3.32
CA GLN A 89 -1.15 6.25 -3.05
C GLN A 89 -0.63 4.82 -3.27
N GLY A 90 0.39 4.64 -4.12
CA GLY A 90 1.02 3.35 -4.35
C GLY A 90 2.10 2.99 -3.33
N LEU A 91 2.55 3.93 -2.49
CA LEU A 91 3.64 3.71 -1.53
C LEU A 91 3.14 3.28 -0.15
N PRO A 92 3.96 2.54 0.63
CA PRO A 92 3.73 2.33 2.05
C PRO A 92 3.70 3.67 2.80
N LYS A 93 2.73 3.83 3.71
CA LYS A 93 2.54 5.08 4.48
C LYS A 93 3.81 5.53 5.23
N SER A 94 4.59 4.59 5.76
CA SER A 94 5.85 4.87 6.45
C SER A 94 6.87 5.53 5.54
N LEU A 95 6.96 5.09 4.28
CA LEU A 95 7.88 5.63 3.29
C LEU A 95 7.45 7.04 2.86
N VAL A 96 6.15 7.25 2.61
CA VAL A 96 5.59 8.58 2.29
C VAL A 96 5.93 9.58 3.38
N LEU A 97 5.68 9.24 4.65
CA LEU A 97 5.97 10.11 5.79
C LEU A 97 7.47 10.46 5.83
N LYS A 98 8.34 9.46 5.68
CA LYS A 98 9.79 9.65 5.74
C LYS A 98 10.32 10.54 4.62
N ILE A 99 9.78 10.42 3.41
CA ILE A 99 10.11 11.31 2.28
C ILE A 99 9.63 12.75 2.55
N MET A 100 8.45 12.93 3.14
CA MET A 100 7.90 14.27 3.43
C MET A 100 8.65 14.99 4.56
N THR A 101 9.21 14.25 5.51
CA THR A 101 9.93 14.82 6.67
C THR A 101 11.44 14.92 6.45
N ARG A 102 11.91 14.81 5.20
CA ARG A 102 13.34 14.90 4.88
C ARG A 102 13.87 16.33 5.12
N PRO A 103 15.12 16.49 5.61
CA PRO A 103 15.68 17.81 5.92
C PRO A 103 15.89 18.69 4.67
N GLU A 104 16.02 18.09 3.48
CA GLU A 104 16.14 18.79 2.20
C GLU A 104 14.82 19.44 1.73
N GLY A 105 13.76 19.32 2.52
CA GLY A 105 12.43 19.88 2.23
C GLY A 105 11.59 18.98 1.33
N MET A 106 10.26 19.19 1.30
CA MET A 106 9.34 18.30 0.60
C MET A 106 9.64 18.24 -0.92
N PRO A 107 9.73 17.04 -1.53
CA PRO A 107 9.90 16.95 -2.98
C PRO A 107 8.68 17.52 -3.72
N THR A 108 8.95 18.36 -4.73
CA THR A 108 7.92 19.11 -5.48
C THR A 108 7.65 18.54 -6.86
N ASN A 109 8.51 17.65 -7.37
CA ASN A 109 8.36 17.01 -8.66
C ASN A 109 8.40 15.47 -8.51
N ILE A 110 7.79 14.78 -9.47
CA ILE A 110 7.68 13.31 -9.46
C ILE A 110 9.05 12.62 -9.47
N LYS A 111 10.04 13.21 -10.15
CA LYS A 111 11.39 12.65 -10.24
C LYS A 111 12.08 12.62 -8.87
N ASP A 112 11.96 13.69 -8.09
CA ASP A 112 12.51 13.75 -6.73
C ASP A 112 11.78 12.80 -5.79
N TRP A 113 10.47 12.61 -5.97
CA TRP A 113 9.70 11.59 -5.27
C TRP A 113 10.21 10.18 -5.57
N MET A 114 10.44 9.86 -6.84
CA MET A 114 10.99 8.57 -7.26
C MET A 114 12.39 8.32 -6.71
N ASN A 115 13.29 9.30 -6.85
CA ASN A 115 14.66 9.21 -6.35
C ASN A 115 14.70 9.02 -4.83
N ALA A 116 13.89 9.79 -4.09
CA ALA A 116 13.80 9.65 -2.63
C ALA A 116 13.23 8.28 -2.23
N THR A 117 12.25 7.75 -2.98
CA THR A 117 11.69 6.42 -2.74
C THR A 117 12.75 5.33 -2.85
N ILE A 118 13.56 5.36 -3.92
CA ILE A 118 14.66 4.41 -4.12
C ILE A 118 15.68 4.52 -2.99
N LEU A 119 16.13 5.74 -2.68
CA LEU A 119 17.12 6.00 -1.63
C LEU A 119 16.68 5.46 -0.26
N PHE A 120 15.42 5.70 0.11
CA PHE A 120 14.91 5.24 1.41
C PHE A 120 14.66 3.73 1.47
N ASP A 121 14.27 3.11 0.36
CA ASP A 121 14.13 1.64 0.28
C ASP A 121 15.48 0.93 0.40
N GLU A 122 16.49 1.41 -0.35
CA GLU A 122 17.85 0.88 -0.31
C GLU A 122 18.50 1.06 1.06
N SER A 123 18.39 2.25 1.66
CA SER A 123 18.93 2.50 3.02
C SER A 123 18.24 1.65 4.08
N TYR A 124 16.94 1.36 3.94
CA TYR A 124 16.25 0.44 4.84
C TYR A 124 16.77 -1.00 4.67
N LYS A 125 16.97 -1.47 3.43
CA LYS A 125 17.56 -2.79 3.16
C LYS A 125 18.96 -2.92 3.74
N GLN A 126 19.81 -1.91 3.56
CA GLN A 126 21.15 -1.86 4.15
C GLN A 126 21.10 -1.88 5.69
N ALA A 127 20.20 -1.12 6.31
CA ALA A 127 20.05 -1.12 7.77
C ALA A 127 19.57 -2.47 8.32
N GLN A 128 18.68 -3.15 7.59
CA GLN A 128 18.25 -4.52 7.93
C GLN A 128 19.40 -5.51 7.85
N GLU A 129 20.21 -5.43 6.80
CA GLU A 129 21.38 -6.30 6.61
C GLU A 129 22.45 -6.05 7.68
N TYR A 130 22.79 -4.79 7.95
CA TYR A 130 23.68 -4.43 9.05
C TYR A 130 23.15 -4.89 10.41
N GLY A 131 21.84 -4.75 10.66
CA GLY A 131 21.22 -5.24 11.89
C GLY A 131 21.31 -6.76 12.03
N ARG A 132 21.26 -7.53 10.93
CA ARG A 132 21.45 -8.98 10.96
C ARG A 132 22.87 -9.34 11.35
N THR A 133 23.87 -8.75 10.68
CA THR A 133 25.29 -9.02 10.99
C THR A 133 25.64 -8.61 12.42
N TRP A 134 25.14 -7.46 12.89
CA TRP A 134 25.39 -7.00 14.26
C TRP A 134 24.77 -7.91 15.33
N ASN A 135 23.61 -8.53 15.05
CA ASN A 135 22.97 -9.49 15.96
C ASN A 135 23.64 -10.88 15.94
N GLU A 136 24.26 -11.25 14.81
CA GLU A 136 25.07 -12.47 14.68
C GLU A 136 26.38 -12.34 15.45
N ASP A 137 27.08 -11.21 15.30
CA ASP A 137 28.38 -10.96 15.95
C ASP A 137 28.28 -10.74 17.47
N ASN A 138 27.20 -10.11 17.94
CA ASN A 138 27.04 -9.76 19.36
C ASN A 138 26.21 -10.78 20.16
N GLY A 139 25.80 -11.89 19.54
CA GLY A 139 24.88 -12.87 20.11
C GLY A 139 23.48 -12.30 20.32
N ARG A 140 22.43 -13.05 19.97
CA ARG A 140 21.03 -12.65 20.21
C ARG A 140 20.84 -12.33 21.70
N LYS A 141 20.79 -11.04 22.07
CA LYS A 141 20.31 -10.65 23.40
C LYS A 141 18.87 -11.16 23.53
N PRO A 142 18.53 -11.95 24.57
CA PRO A 142 17.15 -12.35 24.79
C PRO A 142 16.32 -11.08 24.87
N ASN A 143 15.21 -11.05 24.14
CA ASN A 143 14.26 -9.94 24.16
C ASN A 143 14.00 -9.57 25.62
N GLN A 144 14.48 -8.40 26.06
CA GLN A 144 14.14 -7.88 27.37
C GLN A 144 12.68 -7.49 27.28
N ASN A 145 11.81 -8.48 27.47
CA ASN A 145 10.41 -8.27 27.77
C ASN A 145 10.41 -7.25 28.90
N PHE A 146 9.96 -6.03 28.59
CA PHE A 146 9.68 -5.00 29.57
C PHE A 146 8.93 -5.70 30.70
N ARG A 147 9.58 -5.88 31.86
CA ARG A 147 8.91 -6.37 33.06
C ARG A 147 7.76 -5.41 33.29
N LYS A 148 6.52 -5.87 33.07
CA LYS A 148 5.34 -5.17 33.54
C LYS A 148 5.61 -4.85 35.01
N LYS A 149 5.61 -3.55 35.33
CA LYS A 149 5.70 -3.06 36.70
C LYS A 149 4.61 -3.80 37.47
N GLU A 150 4.98 -4.55 38.51
CA GLU A 150 4.00 -5.22 39.37
C GLU A 150 2.93 -4.20 39.73
N GLU A 151 1.68 -4.49 39.39
CA GLU A 151 0.53 -3.72 39.83
C GLU A 151 0.53 -3.79 41.35
N VAL A 152 0.99 -2.72 42.00
CA VAL A 152 0.86 -2.56 43.45
C VAL A 152 -0.64 -2.43 43.70
N ALA A 153 -1.26 -3.55 44.08
CA ALA A 153 -2.65 -3.59 44.45
C ALA A 153 -2.87 -2.65 45.64
N ILE A 154 -3.46 -1.48 45.36
CA ILE A 154 -3.93 -0.57 46.40
C ILE A 154 -5.09 -1.29 47.09
N LYS A 155 -4.81 -1.93 48.22
CA LYS A 155 -5.84 -2.55 49.05
C LYS A 155 -6.74 -1.43 49.58
N GLN A 156 -7.99 -1.43 49.15
CA GLN A 156 -8.99 -0.48 49.64
C GLN A 156 -9.29 -0.83 51.11
N ILE A 157 -8.89 0.04 52.03
CA ILE A 157 -9.01 -0.16 53.48
C ILE A 157 -10.45 0.15 53.90
N SER A 158 -11.06 -0.70 54.72
CA SER A 158 -12.42 -0.48 55.24
C SER A 158 -12.46 0.74 56.18
N GLU A 159 -13.62 1.37 56.37
CA GLU A 159 -13.71 2.56 57.25
C GLU A 159 -13.32 2.26 58.71
N ILE A 160 -13.49 1.01 59.16
CA ILE A 160 -13.12 0.56 60.50
C ILE A 160 -11.60 0.53 60.63
N ASP A 161 -10.93 -0.10 59.67
CA ASP A 161 -9.47 -0.19 59.62
C ASP A 161 -8.82 1.19 59.41
N ARG A 162 -9.51 2.10 58.69
CA ARG A 162 -9.03 3.46 58.47
C ARG A 162 -8.92 4.25 59.77
N LYS A 163 -9.89 4.11 60.69
CA LYS A 163 -9.84 4.76 62.01
C LYS A 163 -8.71 4.18 62.85
N GLU A 164 -8.51 2.86 62.79
CA GLU A 164 -7.45 2.20 63.53
C GLU A 164 -6.05 2.64 63.06
N TYR A 165 -5.87 2.82 61.75
CA TYR A 165 -4.63 3.35 61.17
C TYR A 165 -4.37 4.81 61.58
N MET A 166 -5.41 5.65 61.67
CA MET A 166 -5.25 7.02 62.18
C MET A 166 -4.88 7.04 63.66
N VAL A 167 -5.48 6.17 64.49
CA VAL A 167 -5.15 6.06 65.92
C VAL A 167 -3.72 5.56 66.12
N LYS A 168 -3.28 4.60 65.30
CA LYS A 168 -1.94 4.00 65.39
C LYS A 168 -0.85 4.76 64.61
N GLY A 169 -1.20 5.84 63.90
CA GLY A 169 -0.27 6.63 63.10
C GLY A 169 0.40 5.82 61.98
N LEU A 170 -0.34 4.92 61.33
CA LEU A 170 0.17 4.04 60.26
C LEU A 170 -0.13 4.62 58.88
N CYS A 171 0.83 4.48 57.96
CA CYS A 171 0.65 4.90 56.57
C CYS A 171 -0.35 4.01 55.82
N PHE A 172 -1.31 4.63 55.13
CA PHE A 172 -2.32 3.92 54.34
C PHE A 172 -1.76 3.19 53.12
N CYS A 173 -0.60 3.62 52.61
CA CYS A 173 0.02 2.99 51.44
C CYS A 173 0.85 1.76 51.81
N CYS A 174 1.45 1.71 53.01
CA CYS A 174 2.42 0.67 53.36
C CYS A 174 2.24 0.04 54.75
N GLY A 175 1.28 0.50 55.55
CA GLY A 175 0.94 -0.05 56.88
C GLY A 175 1.97 0.19 57.98
N ARG A 176 2.99 1.02 57.76
CA ARG A 176 4.07 1.29 58.73
C ARG A 176 3.97 2.71 59.30
N GLY A 177 4.29 2.88 60.58
CA GLY A 177 4.33 4.19 61.24
C GLY A 177 5.72 4.83 61.17
N GLY A 178 5.78 6.14 61.46
CA GLY A 178 7.04 6.88 61.59
C GLY A 178 7.44 7.77 60.39
N HIS A 179 6.51 8.07 59.48
CA HIS A 179 6.69 9.03 58.39
C HIS A 179 5.38 9.78 58.11
#